data_AF-A0A369VNK0-F1
#
_entry.id   AF-A0A369VNK0-F1
#
_cell.length_a   1.000
_cell.length_b   1.000
_cell.length_c   1.000
_cell.angle_alpha   90.00
_cell.angle_beta   90.00
_cell.angle_gamma   90.00
#
_symmetry.space_group_name_H-M   'P 1'
#
loop_
_entity.id
_entity.type
_entity.pdbx_description
1 polymer ?
#
loop_
_entity_poly.entity_id
_entity_poly.type
_entity_poly.pdbx_seq_one_letter_code
_entity_poly.pdbx_strand_id
1 'polypeptide(L)'
;MRWNKPNLRNSLHGLLGRDAPASTSWVRNHGLEEVRYAMIQCLVGLGGSEVARMNMRLRYASDIEALWYLRMDLRAMLVPLRGEAVANATLTQLTPLFQGQLPRTLGGASRPANL
;
A
#
# COMPACT_ATOMS: atom_id res chain seq x y z
N MET A 1 14.03 25.52 -27.81
CA MET A 1 13.35 24.40 -27.12
C MET A 1 12.96 24.84 -25.71
N ARG A 2 11.66 24.98 -25.43
CA ARG A 2 11.13 25.37 -24.11
C ARG A 2 10.60 24.11 -23.44
N TRP A 3 11.24 23.70 -22.34
CA TRP A 3 10.84 22.55 -21.55
C TRP A 3 9.67 22.95 -20.66
N ASN A 4 8.48 22.43 -20.94
CA ASN A 4 7.29 22.65 -20.12
C ASN A 4 7.44 21.95 -18.77
N LYS A 5 7.30 22.71 -17.67
CA LYS A 5 7.07 22.18 -16.32
C LYS A 5 5.61 21.71 -16.24
N PRO A 6 5.31 20.44 -15.96
CA PRO A 6 3.96 20.07 -15.57
C PRO A 6 3.72 20.55 -14.13
N ASN A 7 2.79 21.50 -14.00
CA ASN A 7 2.23 21.92 -12.72
C ASN A 7 1.59 20.70 -12.04
N LEU A 8 2.09 20.35 -10.86
CA LEU A 8 1.52 19.36 -9.94
C LEU A 8 0.15 19.87 -9.46
N ARG A 9 -0.92 19.49 -10.16
CA ARG A 9 -2.30 19.66 -9.71
C ARG A 9 -2.71 18.49 -8.83
N ASN A 10 -2.08 18.35 -7.67
CA ASN A 10 -2.56 17.48 -6.59
C ASN A 10 -3.23 18.34 -5.52
N SER A 11 -4.48 18.77 -5.75
CA SER A 11 -5.34 19.26 -4.68
C SER A 11 -6.81 19.21 -5.07
N LEU A 12 -7.30 18.00 -5.34
CA LEU A 12 -8.74 17.67 -5.33
C LEU A 12 -9.10 16.72 -4.18
N HIS A 13 -8.21 16.57 -3.19
CA HIS A 13 -8.44 15.71 -2.02
C HIS A 13 -9.38 16.33 -0.95
N GLY A 14 -9.89 17.55 -1.17
CA GLY A 14 -10.67 18.28 -0.17
C GLY A 14 -12.18 18.34 -0.38
N LEU A 15 -12.74 17.92 -1.53
CA LEU A 15 -14.14 18.24 -1.83
C LEU A 15 -15.14 17.10 -1.57
N LEU A 16 -14.69 15.86 -1.33
CA LEU A 16 -15.60 14.75 -1.08
C LEU A 16 -15.04 13.82 -0.01
N GLY A 17 -15.24 14.19 1.26
CA GLY A 17 -15.25 13.24 2.36
C GLY A 17 -14.31 13.57 3.50
N ARG A 18 -14.86 14.31 4.47
CA ARG A 18 -14.42 14.41 5.87
C ARG A 18 -12.95 14.82 6.06
N ASP A 19 -12.77 16.05 6.51
CA ASP A 19 -11.62 16.44 7.33
C ASP A 19 -11.57 15.52 8.56
N ALA A 20 -10.90 14.38 8.42
CA ALA A 20 -10.44 13.66 9.59
C ALA A 20 -9.41 14.58 10.25
N PRO A 21 -9.59 14.92 11.54
CA PRO A 21 -8.85 15.99 12.19
C PRO A 21 -7.35 15.78 11.96
N ALA A 22 -6.60 16.87 11.78
CA ALA A 22 -5.15 16.84 11.56
C ALA A 22 -4.43 15.91 12.56
N SER A 23 -5.03 15.72 13.75
CA SER A 23 -4.61 14.78 14.78
C SER A 23 -4.59 13.30 14.42
N THR A 24 -5.19 12.91 13.31
CA THR A 24 -5.28 11.52 12.85
C THR A 24 -4.54 11.30 11.53
N SER A 25 -4.07 12.38 10.90
CA SER A 25 -3.27 12.33 9.67
C SER A 25 -1.93 11.63 9.90
N TRP A 26 -1.24 11.93 11.01
CA TRP A 26 0.03 11.26 11.34
C TRP A 26 -0.16 9.76 11.61
N VAL A 27 -1.26 9.34 12.25
CA VAL A 27 -1.54 7.93 12.55
C VAL A 27 -1.78 7.16 11.26
N ARG A 28 -2.54 7.75 10.31
CA ARG A 28 -2.76 7.17 8.98
C ARG A 28 -1.47 7.08 8.17
N ASN A 29 -0.61 8.10 8.23
CA ASN A 29 0.69 8.09 7.55
C ASN A 29 1.67 7.09 8.17
N HIS A 30 1.61 6.88 9.49
CA HIS A 30 2.47 5.90 10.17
C HIS A 30 2.14 4.47 9.73
N GLY A 31 0.86 4.11 9.71
CA GLY A 31 0.43 2.79 9.26
C GLY A 31 0.72 2.54 7.76
N LEU A 32 0.64 3.59 6.93
CA LEU A 32 1.03 3.53 5.52
C LEU A 32 2.51 3.17 5.36
N GLU A 33 3.41 3.86 6.06
CA GLU A 33 4.85 3.63 5.94
C GLU A 33 5.29 2.30 6.55
N GLU A 34 4.64 1.82 7.61
CA GLU A 34 4.87 0.49 8.18
C GLU A 34 4.55 -0.61 7.16
N VAL A 35 3.37 -0.55 6.53
CA VAL A 35 2.95 -1.51 5.50
C VAL A 35 3.87 -1.42 4.28
N ARG A 36 4.21 -0.20 3.85
CA ARG A 36 5.13 0.03 2.73
C ARG A 36 6.48 -0.61 2.98
N TYR A 37 7.03 -0.40 4.17
CA TYR A 37 8.32 -0.97 4.58
C TYR A 37 8.25 -2.49 4.55
N ALA A 38 7.24 -3.10 5.16
CA ALA A 38 7.06 -4.55 5.17
C ALA A 38 7.00 -5.14 3.75
N MET A 39 6.24 -4.52 2.83
CA MET A 39 6.17 -4.96 1.45
C MET A 39 7.50 -4.83 0.69
N ILE A 40 8.26 -3.76 0.94
CA ILE A 40 9.59 -3.57 0.34
C ILE A 40 10.59 -4.60 0.88
N GLN A 41 10.50 -4.99 2.15
CA GLN A 41 11.35 -6.03 2.72
C GLN A 41 11.19 -7.39 2.02
N CYS A 42 10.00 -7.69 1.49
CA CYS A 42 9.79 -8.90 0.69
C CYS A 42 10.62 -8.96 -0.61
N LEU A 43 11.15 -7.82 -1.06
CA LEU A 43 11.98 -7.72 -2.26
C LEU A 43 13.49 -7.84 -1.98
N VAL A 44 13.90 -7.91 -0.71
CA VAL A 44 15.33 -8.00 -0.35
C VAL A 44 15.94 -9.29 -0.91
N GLY A 45 17.12 -9.17 -1.50
CA GLY A 45 17.82 -10.28 -2.13
C GLY A 45 17.20 -10.78 -3.43
N LEU A 46 16.21 -10.07 -3.99
CA LEU A 46 15.71 -10.25 -5.36
C LEU A 46 16.28 -9.15 -6.27
N GLY A 47 16.40 -9.44 -7.56
CA GLY A 47 16.94 -8.52 -8.56
C GLY A 47 16.21 -8.62 -9.90
N GLY A 48 16.51 -7.67 -10.79
CA GLY A 48 15.91 -7.58 -12.13
C GLY A 48 15.00 -6.35 -12.31
N SER A 49 14.68 -6.05 -13.57
CA SER A 49 13.88 -4.89 -13.95
C SER A 49 12.47 -4.90 -13.33
N GLU A 50 11.84 -6.08 -13.28
CA GLU A 50 10.51 -6.24 -12.68
C GLU A 50 10.53 -5.96 -11.17
N VAL A 51 11.56 -6.46 -10.46
CA VAL A 51 11.74 -6.19 -9.02
C VAL A 51 11.99 -4.71 -8.77
N ALA A 52 12.81 -4.06 -9.60
CA ALA A 52 13.04 -2.61 -9.51
C ALA A 52 11.76 -1.82 -9.76
N ARG A 53 10.95 -2.22 -10.75
CA ARG A 53 9.64 -1.61 -11.03
C ARG A 53 8.67 -1.78 -9.87
N MET A 54 8.60 -2.97 -9.25
CA MET A 54 7.78 -3.19 -8.07
C MET A 54 8.24 -2.34 -6.89
N ASN A 55 9.55 -2.24 -6.65
CA ASN A 55 10.10 -1.38 -5.59
C ASN A 55 9.67 0.08 -5.78
N MET A 56 9.72 0.60 -7.00
CA MET A 56 9.23 1.96 -7.30
C MET A 56 7.73 2.10 -7.06
N ARG A 57 6.91 1.15 -7.51
CA ARG A 57 5.45 1.16 -7.27
C ARG A 57 5.13 1.18 -5.77
N LEU A 58 5.80 0.35 -5.00
CA LEU A 58 5.67 0.32 -3.53
C LEU A 58 6.16 1.61 -2.89
N ARG A 59 7.28 2.19 -3.33
CA ARG A 59 7.82 3.44 -2.79
C ARG A 59 6.90 4.64 -3.00
N TYR A 60 6.22 4.70 -4.15
CA TYR A 60 5.43 5.85 -4.56
C TYR A 60 3.90 5.67 -4.44
N ALA A 61 3.42 4.55 -3.89
CA ALA A 61 1.99 4.38 -3.61
C ALA A 61 1.51 5.48 -2.64
N SER A 62 0.46 6.21 -3.03
CA SER A 62 -0.03 7.43 -2.35
C SER A 62 -0.76 7.15 -1.04
N ASP A 63 -1.31 5.97 -0.88
CA ASP A 63 -2.21 5.62 0.21
C ASP A 63 -2.24 4.10 0.45
N ILE A 64 -2.94 3.71 1.51
CA ILE A 64 -3.03 2.33 1.97
C ILE A 64 -3.82 1.44 1.00
N GLU A 65 -4.76 2.01 0.24
CA GLU A 65 -5.55 1.28 -0.74
C GLU A 65 -4.70 0.91 -1.96
N ALA A 66 -3.85 1.81 -2.44
CA ALA A 66 -2.87 1.52 -3.47
C ALA A 66 -1.93 0.37 -3.06
N LEU A 67 -1.46 0.36 -1.80
CA LEU A 67 -0.66 -0.76 -1.27
C LEU A 67 -1.47 -2.07 -1.18
N TRP A 68 -2.75 -2.00 -0.83
CA TRP A 68 -3.64 -3.16 -0.76
C TRP A 68 -3.78 -3.86 -2.11
N TYR A 69 -3.95 -3.09 -3.19
CA TYR A 69 -3.98 -3.66 -4.54
C TYR A 69 -2.60 -4.18 -4.98
N LEU A 70 -1.53 -3.43 -4.70
CA LEU A 70 -0.16 -3.85 -5.01
C LEU A 70 0.24 -5.15 -4.31
N ARG A 71 -0.41 -5.50 -3.19
CA ARG A 71 -0.14 -6.75 -2.48
C ARG A 71 -0.37 -7.98 -3.37
N MET A 72 -1.42 -7.99 -4.21
CA MET A 72 -1.67 -9.13 -5.10
C MET A 72 -0.65 -9.19 -6.24
N ASP A 73 -0.24 -8.04 -6.76
CA ASP A 73 0.83 -7.97 -7.77
C ASP A 73 2.19 -8.41 -7.19
N LEU A 74 2.47 -8.05 -5.93
CA LEU A 74 3.65 -8.51 -5.21
C LEU A 74 3.64 -10.04 -5.06
N ARG A 75 2.51 -10.65 -4.70
CA ARG A 75 2.37 -12.11 -4.69
C ARG A 75 2.66 -12.70 -6.07
N ALA A 76 2.02 -12.19 -7.12
CA ALA A 76 2.17 -12.68 -8.48
C ALA A 76 3.62 -12.61 -8.97
N MET A 77 4.38 -11.59 -8.54
CA MET A 77 5.81 -11.47 -8.78
C MET A 77 6.65 -12.48 -7.98
N LEU A 78 6.27 -12.73 -6.71
CA LEU A 78 7.01 -13.65 -5.85
C LEU A 78 6.85 -15.12 -6.25
N VAL A 79 5.71 -15.52 -6.82
CA VAL A 79 5.45 -16.91 -7.24
C VAL A 79 6.57 -17.46 -8.15
N PRO A 80 6.93 -16.83 -9.29
CA PRO A 80 8.01 -17.33 -10.14
C PRO A 80 9.42 -17.17 -9.54
N LEU A 81 9.61 -16.28 -8.54
CA LEU A 81 10.93 -15.97 -7.97
C LEU A 81 11.27 -16.80 -6.73
N ARG A 82 10.27 -17.18 -5.94
CA ARG A 82 10.41 -17.83 -4.62
C ARG A 82 9.51 -19.06 -4.43
N GLY A 83 8.64 -19.33 -5.40
CA GLY A 83 7.64 -20.40 -5.31
C GLY A 83 6.36 -19.96 -4.62
N GLU A 84 5.29 -20.71 -4.90
CA GLU A 84 3.94 -20.37 -4.43
C GLU A 84 3.79 -20.43 -2.90
N ALA A 85 4.41 -21.41 -2.24
CA ALA A 85 4.35 -21.54 -0.79
C ALA A 85 4.88 -20.29 -0.06
N VAL A 86 6.04 -19.77 -0.50
CA VAL A 86 6.63 -18.55 0.08
C VAL A 86 5.77 -17.34 -0.26
N ALA A 87 5.30 -17.22 -1.50
CA ALA A 87 4.43 -16.10 -1.90
C ALA A 87 3.12 -16.05 -1.09
N ASN A 88 2.52 -17.20 -0.80
CA ASN A 88 1.32 -17.31 0.05
C ASN A 88 1.62 -16.95 1.51
N ALA A 89 2.72 -17.48 2.07
CA ALA A 89 3.13 -17.15 3.44
C ALA A 89 3.37 -15.64 3.62
N THR A 90 4.03 -15.00 2.64
CA THR A 90 4.21 -13.54 2.60
C THR A 90 2.87 -12.80 2.64
N LEU A 91 1.86 -13.24 1.88
CA LEU A 91 0.53 -12.63 1.94
C LEU A 91 -0.15 -12.81 3.29
N THR A 92 -0.04 -13.98 3.90
CA THR A 92 -0.59 -14.25 5.22
C THR A 92 0.01 -13.32 6.27
N GLN A 93 1.28 -12.96 6.15
CA GLN A 93 1.95 -12.00 7.04
C GLN A 93 1.59 -10.54 6.75
N LEU A 94 1.47 -10.16 5.48
CA LEU A 94 1.20 -8.77 5.10
C LEU A 94 -0.27 -8.37 5.30
N THR A 95 -1.22 -9.28 5.05
CA THR A 95 -2.66 -8.97 5.05
C THR A 95 -3.17 -8.37 6.37
N PRO A 96 -2.78 -8.88 7.55
CA PRO A 96 -3.16 -8.30 8.83
C PRO A 96 -2.73 -6.85 9.03
N LEU A 97 -1.60 -6.42 8.43
CA LEU A 97 -1.11 -5.05 8.57
C LEU A 97 -2.07 -3.99 7.99
N PHE A 98 -2.94 -4.40 7.06
CA PHE A 98 -3.96 -3.52 6.47
C PHE A 98 -5.22 -3.36 7.34
N GLN A 99 -5.39 -4.22 8.36
CA GLN A 99 -6.59 -4.20 9.20
C GLN A 99 -6.71 -2.88 9.98
N GLY A 100 -7.91 -2.30 10.01
CA GLY A 100 -8.15 -1.01 10.68
C GLY A 100 -7.64 0.22 9.91
N GLN A 101 -6.87 0.04 8.83
CA GLN A 101 -6.37 1.14 8.00
C GLN A 101 -7.19 1.35 6.71
N LEU A 102 -7.85 0.30 6.22
CA LEU A 102 -8.62 0.34 5.00
C LEU A 102 -9.95 1.10 5.17
N PRO A 103 -10.43 1.80 4.12
CA PRO A 103 -11.81 2.28 4.07
C PRO A 103 -12.80 1.15 4.36
N ARG A 104 -13.94 1.46 5.00
CA ARG A 104 -14.94 0.45 5.40
C ARG A 104 -15.49 -0.37 4.21
N THR A 105 -15.38 0.14 2.99
CA THR A 105 -15.75 -0.53 1.74
C THR A 105 -14.80 -1.68 1.36
N LEU A 106 -13.55 -1.65 1.85
CA LEU A 106 -12.52 -2.66 1.61
C LEU A 106 -12.20 -3.48 2.86
N GLY A 107 -12.23 -2.84 4.03
CA GLY A 107 -11.93 -3.45 5.33
C GLY A 107 -13.12 -4.18 5.97
N GLY A 108 -13.84 -5.00 5.20
CA GLY A 108 -15.07 -5.68 5.61
C GLY A 108 -14.91 -6.57 6.84
N ALA A 109 -15.05 -5.99 8.03
CA ALA A 109 -15.94 -6.38 9.11
C ALA A 109 -15.93 -5.21 10.10
N SER A 110 -17.00 -4.41 10.07
CA SER A 110 -17.32 -3.52 11.18
C SER A 110 -17.34 -4.37 12.44
N ARG A 111 -16.42 -4.11 13.37
CA ARG A 111 -16.45 -4.67 14.73
C ARG A 111 -17.89 -4.58 15.23
N PRO A 112 -18.57 -5.68 15.61
CA PRO A 112 -19.86 -5.55 16.25
C PRO A 112 -19.63 -4.75 17.54
N ALA A 113 -20.30 -3.60 17.64
CA ALA A 113 -20.43 -2.91 18.90
C ALA A 113 -21.29 -3.83 19.78
N ASN A 114 -20.65 -4.51 20.74
CA ASN A 114 -21.36 -5.23 21.77
C ASN A 114 -22.24 -4.24 22.54
N LEU A 115 -23.56 -4.47 22.45
CA LEU A 115 -24.55 -4.09 23.46
C LEU A 115 -24.99 -5.39 24.14
#